data_AF-G8YN31-F1
#
_entry.id   AF-G8YN31-F1
#
_cell.length_a   1.000
_cell.length_b   1.000
_cell.length_c   1.000
_cell.angle_alpha   90.00
_cell.angle_beta   90.00
_cell.angle_gamma   90.00
#
_symmetry.space_group_name_H-M   'P 1'
#
loop_
_entity.id
_entity.type
_entity.pdbx_description
1 polymer ?
#
loop_
_entity_poly.entity_id
_entity_poly.type
_entity_poly.pdbx_seq_one_letter_code
_entity_poly.pdbx_strand_id
1 'polypeptide(L)'
;MSRHQEAIQANLRELNAQQAEVYDNRASTKALSILFGKMLLEYNGLEQRKSAKQTAEALGDAEQEANGWSVSSFFPARVSYHERFAHSPFKPGNRIMDFACGTGVVSELIAPYLVAEGVSDSRSELVGVDVNPHFLQKFDARARALNDRYKDWLTVRSYLYDVLDPSLSAEIDHNLLASFDAIYCTISYHHIDNYRDVTKKLATFLKPGGWLYIVDFYNEDVENTDRPAANTAVRHMGGLRVDSLNSTLRDHAGLSDVSSAREAKVNIWQQRKFIENHCTADTVAKLYSGALPKKHSEVEGELYLVQASLILASGRRA
;
A
#
# COMPACT_ATOMS: atom_id res chain seq x y z
N MET A 1 11.25 -15.69 -20.38
CA MET A 1 10.69 -14.66 -19.48
C MET A 1 10.30 -15.37 -18.19
N SER A 2 10.70 -14.87 -17.02
CA SER A 2 10.30 -15.48 -15.75
C SER A 2 8.82 -15.20 -15.43
N ARG A 3 8.19 -15.98 -14.53
CA ARG A 3 6.82 -15.71 -14.08
C ARG A 3 6.67 -14.32 -13.44
N HIS A 4 7.73 -13.80 -12.81
CA HIS A 4 7.81 -12.44 -12.28
C HIS A 4 7.74 -11.40 -13.40
N GLN A 5 8.54 -11.57 -14.45
CA GLN A 5 8.50 -10.68 -15.62
C GLN A 5 7.14 -10.74 -16.34
N GLU A 6 6.52 -11.92 -16.44
CA GLU A 6 5.15 -12.07 -16.97
C GLU A 6 4.11 -11.28 -16.16
N ALA A 7 4.21 -11.30 -14.83
CA ALA A 7 3.32 -10.55 -13.95
C ALA A 7 3.51 -9.04 -14.14
N ILE A 8 4.75 -8.55 -14.24
CA ILE A 8 5.04 -7.14 -14.56
C ILE A 8 4.41 -6.75 -15.91
N GLN A 9 4.60 -7.54 -16.96
CA GLN A 9 4.01 -7.25 -18.27
C GLN A 9 2.47 -7.31 -18.27
N ALA A 10 1.87 -8.19 -17.47
CA ALA A 10 0.42 -8.19 -17.27
C ALA A 10 -0.05 -6.93 -16.54
N ASN A 11 0.65 -6.53 -15.48
CA ASN A 11 0.37 -5.31 -14.72
C ASN A 11 0.45 -4.06 -15.61
N LEU A 12 1.51 -3.91 -16.42
CA LEU A 12 1.68 -2.77 -17.33
C LEU A 12 0.58 -2.66 -18.39
N ARG A 13 0.04 -3.79 -18.86
CA ARG A 13 -1.07 -3.82 -19.82
C ARG A 13 -2.39 -3.35 -19.20
N GLU A 14 -2.67 -3.82 -17.98
CA GLU A 14 -3.88 -3.48 -17.24
C GLU A 14 -3.82 -2.03 -16.71
N LEU A 15 -2.71 -1.64 -16.07
CA LEU A 15 -2.45 -0.31 -15.52
C LEU A 15 -1.75 0.60 -16.54
N ASN A 16 -2.32 0.69 -17.73
CA ASN A 16 -1.75 1.49 -18.82
C ASN A 16 -1.97 3.01 -18.62
N ALA A 17 -1.48 3.81 -19.58
CA ALA A 17 -1.59 5.27 -19.56
C ALA A 17 -3.02 5.80 -19.37
N GLN A 18 -4.04 5.17 -19.98
CA GLN A 18 -5.43 5.61 -19.82
C GLN A 18 -5.91 5.40 -18.39
N GLN A 19 -5.50 4.28 -17.77
CA GLN A 19 -5.83 4.02 -16.37
C GLN A 19 -5.13 5.01 -15.44
N ALA A 20 -3.87 5.37 -15.70
CA ALA A 20 -3.13 6.36 -14.91
C ALA A 20 -3.83 7.73 -14.86
N GLU A 21 -4.55 8.13 -15.92
CA GLU A 21 -5.30 9.40 -15.97
C GLU A 21 -6.54 9.42 -15.07
N VAL A 22 -7.19 8.27 -14.88
CA VAL A 22 -8.44 8.17 -14.12
C VAL A 22 -8.26 7.55 -12.74
N TYR A 23 -7.10 6.94 -12.46
CA TYR A 23 -6.86 6.13 -11.26
C TYR A 23 -7.18 6.87 -9.96
N ASP A 24 -6.67 8.10 -9.82
CA ASP A 24 -6.83 8.92 -8.62
C ASP A 24 -8.26 9.47 -8.45
N ASN A 25 -9.03 9.49 -9.53
CA ASN A 25 -10.41 10.02 -9.54
C ASN A 25 -11.44 8.98 -9.11
N ARG A 26 -11.07 7.70 -9.07
CA ARG A 26 -11.96 6.62 -8.62
C ARG A 26 -12.32 6.82 -7.15
N ALA A 27 -13.59 6.60 -6.83
CA ALA A 27 -14.09 6.78 -5.46
C ALA A 27 -13.36 5.86 -4.47
N SER A 28 -13.11 4.61 -4.88
CA SER A 28 -12.38 3.62 -4.08
C SER A 28 -10.92 4.03 -3.85
N THR A 29 -10.21 4.52 -4.87
CA THR A 29 -8.82 5.00 -4.74
C THR A 29 -8.71 6.13 -3.72
N LYS A 30 -9.61 7.12 -3.78
CA LYS A 30 -9.64 8.24 -2.82
C LYS A 30 -9.83 7.75 -1.39
N ALA A 31 -10.86 6.93 -1.15
CA ALA A 31 -11.17 6.42 0.20
C ALA A 31 -10.03 5.53 0.75
N LEU A 32 -9.53 4.60 -0.07
CA LEU A 32 -8.48 3.67 0.33
C LEU A 32 -7.16 4.38 0.61
N SER A 33 -6.77 5.37 -0.19
CA SER A 33 -5.51 6.11 0.04
C SER A 33 -5.53 6.86 1.39
N ILE A 34 -6.67 7.45 1.75
CA ILE A 34 -6.86 8.08 3.07
C ILE A 34 -6.77 7.02 4.18
N LEU A 35 -7.48 5.90 4.04
CA LEU A 35 -7.43 4.84 5.05
C LEU A 35 -6.03 4.25 5.23
N PHE A 36 -5.29 4.01 4.14
CA PHE A 36 -3.93 3.49 4.20
C PHE A 36 -2.96 4.48 4.85
N GLY A 37 -3.06 5.78 4.51
CA GLY A 37 -2.29 6.82 5.19
C GLY A 37 -2.52 6.80 6.71
N LYS A 38 -3.79 6.73 7.15
CA LYS A 38 -4.11 6.62 8.58
C LYS A 38 -3.56 5.33 9.19
N MET A 39 -3.76 4.19 8.53
CA MET A 39 -3.28 2.89 9.01
C MET A 39 -1.77 2.91 9.22
N LEU A 40 -1.00 3.43 8.26
CA LEU A 40 0.45 3.54 8.36
C LEU A 40 0.88 4.50 9.47
N LEU A 41 0.25 5.68 9.56
CA LEU A 41 0.61 6.70 10.55
C LEU A 41 0.32 6.28 12.00
N GLU A 42 -0.72 5.47 12.24
CA GLU A 42 -1.13 5.07 13.58
C GLU A 42 -0.63 3.68 14.00
N TYR A 43 0.03 2.95 13.09
CA TYR A 43 0.43 1.58 13.37
C TYR A 43 1.62 1.50 14.35
N ASN A 44 1.40 0.75 15.43
CA ASN A 44 2.45 0.34 16.36
C ASN A 44 2.74 -1.16 16.21
N GLY A 45 3.87 -1.51 15.63
CA GLY A 45 4.29 -2.90 15.45
C GLY A 45 4.59 -3.66 16.75
N LEU A 46 4.64 -2.97 17.88
CA LEU A 46 4.91 -3.56 19.20
C LEU A 46 3.64 -3.78 20.04
N GLU A 47 2.49 -3.30 19.57
CA GLU A 47 1.22 -3.47 20.26
C GLU A 47 0.48 -4.74 19.83
N GLN A 48 -0.46 -5.18 20.68
CA GLN A 48 -1.33 -6.28 20.34
C GLN A 48 -2.21 -5.91 19.15
N ARG A 49 -2.26 -6.81 18.15
CA ARG A 49 -3.10 -6.64 16.96
C ARG A 49 -4.58 -6.69 17.30
N LYS A 50 -5.40 -5.99 16.50
CA LYS A 50 -6.86 -6.05 16.62
C LYS A 50 -7.35 -7.46 16.31
N SER A 51 -8.33 -7.93 17.09
CA SER A 51 -9.02 -9.19 16.85
C SER A 51 -10.01 -9.08 15.69
N ALA A 52 -10.41 -10.24 15.14
CA ALA A 52 -11.45 -10.31 14.12
C ALA A 52 -12.81 -9.75 14.58
N LYS A 53 -13.07 -9.68 15.90
CA LYS A 53 -14.26 -9.03 16.43
C LYS A 53 -14.15 -7.50 16.38
N GLN A 54 -12.99 -6.96 16.72
CA GLN A 54 -12.74 -5.50 16.72
C GLN A 54 -12.72 -4.90 15.31
N THR A 55 -12.42 -5.70 14.29
CA THR A 55 -12.41 -5.26 12.88
C THR A 55 -13.57 -5.83 12.09
N ALA A 56 -14.64 -6.29 12.75
CA ALA A 56 -15.79 -6.90 12.09
C ALA A 56 -16.66 -5.86 11.35
N GLU A 57 -16.81 -4.68 11.93
CA GLU A 57 -17.59 -3.59 11.35
C GLU A 57 -16.78 -2.86 10.27
N ALA A 58 -17.43 -2.57 9.14
CA ALA A 58 -16.84 -1.80 8.07
C ALA A 58 -16.76 -0.32 8.46
N LEU A 59 -15.62 0.29 8.14
CA LEU A 59 -15.36 1.69 8.36
C LEU A 59 -15.92 2.55 7.22
N GLY A 60 -16.40 3.74 7.59
CA GLY A 60 -16.77 4.80 6.66
C GLY A 60 -18.10 4.57 5.97
N ASP A 61 -18.55 5.61 5.27
CA ASP A 61 -19.82 5.64 4.55
C ASP A 61 -19.57 5.77 3.04
N ALA A 62 -19.74 4.68 2.30
CA ALA A 62 -19.45 4.62 0.87
C ALA A 62 -20.38 5.50 0.00
N GLU A 63 -21.44 6.07 0.57
CA GLU A 63 -22.28 7.06 -0.11
C GLU A 63 -21.68 8.47 -0.08
N GLN A 64 -20.73 8.73 0.83
CA GLN A 64 -20.03 10.00 0.93
C GLN A 64 -18.71 9.98 0.15
N GLU A 65 -18.26 11.16 -0.28
CA GLU A 65 -16.94 11.30 -0.91
C GLU A 65 -15.86 10.79 0.04
N ALA A 66 -14.94 9.97 -0.49
CA ALA A 66 -13.85 9.35 0.25
C ALA A 66 -14.30 8.68 1.56
N ASN A 67 -15.48 8.06 1.55
CA ASN A 67 -16.09 7.39 2.69
C ASN A 67 -16.45 8.32 3.88
N GLY A 68 -16.62 9.62 3.62
CA GLY A 68 -16.87 10.63 4.66
C GLY A 68 -15.59 11.05 5.39
N TRP A 69 -14.43 10.64 4.91
CA TRP A 69 -13.15 10.98 5.52
C TRP A 69 -12.51 12.18 4.85
N SER A 70 -11.96 13.07 5.67
CA SER A 70 -11.06 14.13 5.24
C SER A 70 -9.74 14.00 5.98
N VAL A 71 -8.65 14.47 5.38
CA VAL A 71 -7.33 14.44 6.05
C VAL A 71 -7.37 15.19 7.38
N SER A 72 -8.06 16.34 7.46
CA SER A 72 -8.12 17.14 8.69
C SER A 72 -8.91 16.47 9.82
N SER A 73 -9.94 15.69 9.50
CA SER A 73 -10.80 15.04 10.51
C SER A 73 -10.38 13.61 10.84
N PHE A 74 -9.77 12.90 9.90
CA PHE A 74 -9.51 11.46 10.02
C PHE A 74 -8.07 11.12 10.41
N PHE A 75 -7.11 11.97 10.03
CA PHE A 75 -5.70 11.72 10.34
C PHE A 75 -5.31 12.27 11.72
N PRO A 76 -4.27 11.71 12.35
CA PRO A 76 -3.78 12.23 13.62
C PRO A 76 -3.24 13.66 13.47
N ALA A 77 -3.52 14.53 14.43
CA ALA A 77 -3.10 15.94 14.39
C ALA A 77 -1.56 16.06 14.39
N ARG A 78 -1.01 16.68 13.33
CA ARG A 78 0.45 16.80 13.10
C ARG A 78 1.21 17.40 14.27
N VAL A 79 0.67 18.46 14.87
CA VAL A 79 1.29 19.20 15.98
C VAL A 79 1.59 18.33 17.20
N SER A 80 0.84 17.25 17.41
CA SER A 80 0.99 16.32 18.54
C SER A 80 1.38 14.91 18.08
N TYR A 81 1.68 14.73 16.79
CA TYR A 81 1.83 13.41 16.19
C TYR A 81 3.03 12.68 16.79
N HIS A 82 4.19 13.31 16.86
CA HIS A 82 5.41 12.65 17.38
C HIS A 82 5.35 12.36 18.88
N GLU A 83 4.53 13.11 19.63
CA GLU A 83 4.29 12.84 21.05
C GLU A 83 3.37 11.62 21.21
N ARG A 84 2.28 11.54 20.44
CA ARG A 84 1.29 10.46 20.53
C ARG A 84 1.76 9.16 19.88
N PHE A 85 2.53 9.26 18.81
CA PHE A 85 3.02 8.14 18.00
C PHE A 85 4.55 8.13 17.98
N ALA A 86 5.18 8.21 19.16
CA ALA A 86 6.64 8.29 19.30
C ALA A 86 7.43 7.11 18.69
N HIS A 87 6.78 5.96 18.54
CA HIS A 87 7.33 4.76 17.89
C HIS A 87 7.31 4.84 16.36
N SER A 88 6.51 5.73 15.78
CA SER A 88 6.31 5.81 14.34
C SER A 88 7.61 6.22 13.63
N PRO A 89 7.97 5.54 12.51
CA PRO A 89 9.07 5.97 11.67
C PRO A 89 8.69 7.16 10.77
N PHE A 90 7.41 7.56 10.71
CA PHE A 90 6.97 8.69 9.88
C PHE A 90 7.21 10.02 10.61
N LYS A 91 8.47 10.43 10.70
CA LYS A 91 8.88 11.64 11.43
C LYS A 91 10.00 12.43 10.73
N PRO A 92 10.21 13.71 11.08
CA PRO A 92 11.27 14.53 10.52
C PRO A 92 12.65 13.89 10.66
N GLY A 93 13.47 14.03 9.62
CA GLY A 93 14.81 13.44 9.52
C GLY A 93 14.84 12.00 9.02
N ASN A 94 13.70 11.31 8.93
CA ASN A 94 13.66 9.93 8.47
C ASN A 94 13.62 9.83 6.94
N ARG A 95 14.17 8.72 6.44
CA ARG A 95 14.15 8.32 5.03
C ARG A 95 13.16 7.18 4.84
N ILE A 96 12.15 7.41 4.00
CA ILE A 96 10.99 6.53 3.80
C ILE A 96 10.91 6.09 2.33
N MET A 97 10.60 4.81 2.09
CA MET A 97 10.29 4.31 0.75
C MET A 97 8.79 4.00 0.63
N ASP A 98 8.18 4.47 -0.45
CA ASP A 98 6.90 3.99 -0.99
C ASP A 98 7.23 2.97 -2.09
N PHE A 99 7.15 1.69 -1.79
CA PHE A 99 7.43 0.61 -2.75
C PHE A 99 6.16 0.21 -3.50
N ALA A 100 6.28 0.09 -4.82
CA ALA A 100 5.15 0.06 -5.76
C ALA A 100 4.24 1.29 -5.54
N CYS A 101 4.85 2.48 -5.62
CA CYS A 101 4.24 3.74 -5.21
C CYS A 101 3.07 4.21 -6.08
N GLY A 102 2.90 3.61 -7.27
CA GLY A 102 1.88 3.99 -8.22
C GLY A 102 1.93 5.49 -8.54
N THR A 103 0.78 6.16 -8.39
CA THR A 103 0.67 7.60 -8.66
C THR A 103 1.15 8.47 -7.49
N GLY A 104 1.48 7.90 -6.31
CA GLY A 104 2.01 8.63 -5.16
C GLY A 104 0.98 9.33 -4.27
N VAL A 105 -0.31 8.95 -4.32
CA VAL A 105 -1.35 9.57 -3.47
C VAL A 105 -1.08 9.36 -1.98
N VAL A 106 -0.69 8.15 -1.57
CA VAL A 106 -0.36 7.85 -0.16
C VAL A 106 0.90 8.62 0.27
N SER A 107 1.92 8.68 -0.59
CA SER A 107 3.11 9.51 -0.38
C SER A 107 2.79 10.99 -0.13
N GLU A 108 1.88 11.57 -0.91
CA GLU A 108 1.42 12.95 -0.72
C GLU A 108 0.72 13.17 0.63
N LEU A 109 -0.02 12.17 1.11
CA LEU A 109 -0.71 12.20 2.41
C LEU A 109 0.26 12.05 3.60
N ILE A 110 1.34 11.28 3.43
CA ILE A 110 2.36 11.03 4.47
C ILE A 110 3.40 12.16 4.55
N ALA A 111 3.76 12.77 3.43
CA ALA A 111 4.81 13.80 3.35
C ALA A 111 4.74 14.89 4.45
N PRO A 112 3.56 15.41 4.85
CA PRO A 112 3.48 16.42 5.89
C PRO A 112 3.85 15.95 7.31
N TYR A 113 3.94 14.65 7.56
CA TYR A 113 4.42 14.08 8.83
C TYR A 113 5.94 13.91 8.86
N LEU A 114 6.60 14.03 7.70
CA LEU A 114 8.04 13.99 7.57
C LEU A 114 8.68 15.39 7.67
N VAL A 115 7.90 16.43 7.91
CA VAL A 115 8.39 17.81 7.99
C VAL A 115 8.11 18.36 9.37
N ALA A 116 9.09 19.06 9.94
CA ALA A 116 8.88 19.88 11.12
C ALA A 116 9.68 21.18 11.00
N GLU A 117 8.96 22.29 10.96
CA GLU A 117 9.56 23.62 10.92
C GLU A 117 10.27 23.88 12.27
N GLY A 118 11.58 24.06 12.23
CA GLY A 118 12.38 24.47 13.40
C GLY A 118 12.69 23.37 14.43
N VAL A 119 12.43 22.08 14.14
CA VAL A 119 12.62 20.98 15.10
C VAL A 119 13.78 20.04 14.73
N SER A 120 14.25 20.04 13.49
CA SER A 120 15.32 19.14 13.02
C SER A 120 16.21 19.82 11.97
N ASP A 121 17.53 19.74 12.17
CA ASP A 121 18.53 20.11 11.15
C ASP A 121 18.63 19.06 10.02
N SER A 122 17.97 17.90 10.18
CA SER A 122 18.01 16.80 9.23
C SER A 122 16.81 16.83 8.29
N ARG A 123 17.10 16.93 7.00
CA ARG A 123 16.14 16.85 5.90
C ARG A 123 15.63 15.42 5.72
N SER A 124 14.33 15.24 5.68
CA SER A 124 13.69 13.96 5.38
C SER A 124 13.78 13.62 3.89
N GLU A 125 13.63 12.33 3.58
CA GLU A 125 13.58 11.86 2.20
C GLU A 125 12.43 10.87 2.01
N LEU A 126 11.65 11.05 0.95
CA LEU A 126 10.63 10.12 0.50
C LEU A 126 11.02 9.60 -0.90
N VAL A 127 11.16 8.29 -1.04
CA VAL A 127 11.54 7.63 -2.29
C VAL A 127 10.40 6.76 -2.79
N GLY A 128 9.87 7.06 -3.98
CA GLY A 128 8.97 6.17 -4.70
C GLY A 128 9.74 5.15 -5.54
N VAL A 129 9.32 3.89 -5.54
CA VAL A 129 9.84 2.87 -6.47
C VAL A 129 8.66 2.21 -7.15
N ASP A 130 8.65 2.18 -8.48
CA ASP A 130 7.61 1.48 -9.25
C ASP A 130 8.19 0.91 -10.55
N VAL A 131 7.52 -0.08 -11.13
CA VAL A 131 7.85 -0.65 -12.45
C VAL A 131 7.06 0.01 -13.58
N ASN A 132 6.05 0.81 -13.25
CA ASN A 132 5.12 1.41 -14.19
C ASN A 132 5.45 2.88 -14.50
N PRO A 133 5.97 3.21 -15.70
CA PRO A 133 6.39 4.56 -16.02
C PRO A 133 5.23 5.57 -16.10
N HIS A 134 4.02 5.13 -16.44
CA HIS A 134 2.86 6.03 -16.54
C HIS A 134 2.37 6.49 -15.17
N PHE A 135 2.37 5.57 -14.21
CA PHE A 135 2.03 5.88 -12.82
C PHE A 135 3.14 6.72 -12.19
N LEU A 136 4.40 6.38 -12.45
CA LEU A 136 5.55 7.14 -11.96
C LEU A 136 5.58 8.58 -12.48
N GLN A 137 5.09 8.84 -13.70
CA GLN A 137 4.94 10.21 -14.20
C GLN A 137 4.00 11.07 -13.32
N LYS A 138 2.91 10.48 -12.81
CA LYS A 138 2.00 11.15 -11.86
C LYS A 138 2.66 11.32 -10.50
N PHE A 139 3.38 10.31 -10.03
CA PHE A 139 4.20 10.40 -8.81
C PHE A 139 5.20 11.56 -8.92
N ASP A 140 5.94 11.68 -10.03
CA ASP A 140 6.94 12.71 -10.22
C ASP A 140 6.35 14.12 -10.24
N ALA A 141 5.12 14.28 -10.75
CA ALA A 141 4.40 15.54 -10.67
C ALA A 141 4.09 15.92 -9.21
N ARG A 142 3.65 14.96 -8.39
CA ARG A 142 3.47 15.15 -6.95
C ARG A 142 4.78 15.42 -6.24
N ALA A 143 5.83 14.68 -6.58
CA ALA A 143 7.16 14.85 -6.01
C ALA A 143 7.70 16.27 -6.24
N ARG A 144 7.53 16.82 -7.46
CA ARG A 144 7.85 18.23 -7.75
C ARG A 144 7.07 19.20 -6.87
N ALA A 145 5.75 19.04 -6.78
CA ALA A 145 4.91 19.90 -5.94
C ALA A 145 5.28 19.82 -4.45
N LEU A 146 5.59 18.62 -3.93
CA LEU A 146 6.04 18.41 -2.56
C LEU A 146 7.43 19.01 -2.31
N ASN A 147 8.35 18.85 -3.25
CA ASN A 147 9.68 19.45 -3.17
C ASN A 147 9.60 20.98 -3.16
N ASP A 148 8.73 21.58 -3.98
CA ASP A 148 8.54 23.03 -3.98
C ASP A 148 7.93 23.52 -2.66
N ARG A 149 6.94 22.79 -2.14
CA ARG A 149 6.23 23.12 -0.90
C ARG A 149 7.09 22.94 0.35
N TYR A 150 7.96 21.94 0.38
CA TYR A 150 8.73 21.52 1.56
C TYR A 150 10.24 21.53 1.31
N LYS A 151 10.72 22.42 0.42
CA LYS A 151 12.10 22.44 -0.10
C LYS A 151 13.20 22.37 0.96
N ASP A 152 12.97 22.95 2.14
CA ASP A 152 13.95 23.04 3.22
C ASP A 152 13.95 21.78 4.11
N TRP A 153 12.88 20.97 4.08
CA TRP A 153 12.67 19.86 5.02
C TRP A 153 12.51 18.49 4.38
N LEU A 154 12.14 18.43 3.09
CA LEU A 154 11.84 17.17 2.40
C LEU A 154 12.50 17.13 1.03
N THR A 155 13.00 15.96 0.66
CA THR A 155 13.26 15.59 -0.73
C THR A 155 12.37 14.42 -1.12
N VAL A 156 11.65 14.57 -2.23
CA VAL A 156 10.87 13.49 -2.84
C VAL A 156 11.44 13.15 -4.21
N ARG A 157 11.69 11.87 -4.48
CA ARG A 157 12.19 11.38 -5.77
C ARG A 157 11.64 9.99 -6.06
N SER A 158 11.80 9.52 -7.29
CA SER A 158 11.33 8.20 -7.70
C SER A 158 12.39 7.42 -8.50
N TYR A 159 12.20 6.10 -8.57
CA TYR A 159 12.96 5.20 -9.43
C TYR A 159 12.01 4.29 -10.21
N LEU A 160 12.18 4.25 -11.53
CA LEU A 160 11.57 3.22 -12.38
C LEU A 160 12.42 1.95 -12.28
N TYR A 161 12.04 1.02 -11.40
CA TYR A 161 12.92 -0.08 -11.01
C TYR A 161 12.15 -1.34 -10.58
N ASP A 162 12.47 -2.46 -11.21
CA ASP A 162 12.17 -3.80 -10.69
C ASP A 162 13.33 -4.24 -9.79
N VAL A 163 13.06 -4.35 -8.49
CA VAL A 163 14.09 -4.67 -7.47
C VAL A 163 14.72 -6.06 -7.64
N LEU A 164 14.15 -6.90 -8.50
CA LEU A 164 14.71 -8.20 -8.88
C LEU A 164 15.42 -8.19 -10.25
N ASP A 165 15.47 -7.06 -10.95
CA ASP A 165 16.18 -6.94 -12.22
C ASP A 165 17.70 -6.83 -11.97
N PRO A 166 18.49 -7.86 -12.32
CA PRO A 166 19.92 -7.84 -12.07
C PRO A 166 20.67 -6.78 -12.90
N SER A 167 20.08 -6.31 -14.01
CA SER A 167 20.71 -5.37 -14.95
C SER A 167 20.64 -3.90 -14.52
N LEU A 168 19.69 -3.55 -13.66
CA LEU A 168 19.46 -2.18 -13.16
C LEU A 168 20.05 -1.95 -11.76
N SER A 169 20.72 -2.96 -11.20
CA SER A 169 20.90 -3.13 -9.75
C SER A 169 22.06 -2.34 -9.13
N ALA A 170 23.21 -2.21 -9.77
CA ALA A 170 24.45 -1.87 -9.04
C ALA A 170 24.46 -0.48 -8.38
N GLU A 171 24.07 0.58 -9.10
CA GLU A 171 24.10 1.95 -8.55
C GLU A 171 22.86 2.27 -7.71
N ILE A 172 21.67 1.88 -8.20
CA ILE A 172 20.41 2.12 -7.47
C ILE A 172 20.44 1.34 -6.15
N ASP A 173 20.77 0.04 -6.15
CA ASP A 173 20.81 -0.74 -4.91
C ASP A 173 21.84 -0.21 -3.92
N HIS A 174 23.00 0.26 -4.39
CA HIS A 174 24.01 0.83 -3.51
C HIS A 174 23.45 2.04 -2.74
N ASN A 175 22.66 2.89 -3.41
CA ASN A 175 22.03 4.07 -2.82
C ASN A 175 20.82 3.75 -1.92
N LEU A 176 20.24 2.55 -2.06
CA LEU A 176 19.08 2.09 -1.29
C LEU A 176 19.45 1.14 -0.14
N LEU A 177 20.66 0.56 -0.16
CA LEU A 177 21.08 -0.43 0.83
C LEU A 177 21.15 0.18 2.23
N ALA A 178 20.51 -0.48 3.19
CA ALA A 178 20.53 -0.13 4.60
C ALA A 178 20.24 1.35 4.90
N SER A 179 19.33 1.97 4.15
CA SER A 179 19.15 3.42 4.15
C SER A 179 17.76 3.92 4.57
N PHE A 180 16.78 3.04 4.72
CA PHE A 180 15.40 3.43 5.03
C PHE A 180 15.02 3.14 6.48
N ASP A 181 14.44 4.14 7.14
CA ASP A 181 13.83 3.99 8.47
C ASP A 181 12.49 3.25 8.37
N ALA A 182 11.80 3.40 7.24
CA ALA A 182 10.69 2.54 6.88
C ALA A 182 10.52 2.39 5.37
N ILE A 183 9.96 1.25 4.98
CA ILE A 183 9.45 0.97 3.65
C ILE A 183 7.98 0.60 3.84
N TYR A 184 7.08 1.19 3.06
CA TYR A 184 5.70 0.77 3.01
C TYR A 184 5.32 0.39 1.58
N CYS A 185 4.34 -0.49 1.45
CA CYS A 185 3.76 -0.89 0.19
C CYS A 185 2.25 -1.01 0.36
N THR A 186 1.49 -0.29 -0.47
CA THR A 186 0.03 -0.34 -0.44
C THR A 186 -0.52 -0.99 -1.71
N ILE A 187 -1.46 -1.93 -1.55
CA ILE A 187 -2.27 -2.56 -2.60
C ILE A 187 -1.49 -3.08 -3.81
N SER A 188 -0.29 -3.62 -3.58
CA SER A 188 0.57 -4.12 -4.65
C SER A 188 1.09 -5.54 -4.44
N TYR A 189 1.14 -6.05 -3.21
CA TYR A 189 1.69 -7.39 -2.95
C TYR A 189 0.90 -8.50 -3.65
N HIS A 190 -0.42 -8.35 -3.76
CA HIS A 190 -1.26 -9.28 -4.52
C HIS A 190 -0.97 -9.30 -6.04
N HIS A 191 -0.31 -8.28 -6.59
CA HIS A 191 0.15 -8.24 -7.98
C HIS A 191 1.53 -8.86 -8.19
N ILE A 192 2.33 -9.03 -7.14
CA ILE A 192 3.72 -9.48 -7.24
C ILE A 192 3.79 -11.01 -7.23
N ASP A 193 4.33 -11.59 -8.30
CA ASP A 193 4.48 -13.05 -8.37
C ASP A 193 5.50 -13.57 -7.36
N ASN A 194 6.73 -13.08 -7.43
CA ASN A 194 7.81 -13.48 -6.52
C ASN A 194 7.91 -12.54 -5.32
N TYR A 195 6.80 -12.38 -4.58
CA TYR A 195 6.74 -11.48 -3.43
C TYR A 195 7.77 -11.85 -2.36
N ARG A 196 8.15 -13.14 -2.24
CA ARG A 196 9.16 -13.60 -1.29
C ARG A 196 10.52 -12.96 -1.55
N ASP A 197 11.05 -13.07 -2.76
CA ASP A 197 12.35 -12.48 -3.08
C ASP A 197 12.31 -10.96 -3.13
N VAL A 198 11.17 -10.36 -3.54
CA VAL A 198 10.95 -8.92 -3.40
C VAL A 198 11.03 -8.50 -1.92
N THR A 199 10.32 -9.16 -1.01
CA THR A 199 10.37 -8.85 0.43
C THR A 199 11.78 -9.01 0.99
N LYS A 200 12.50 -10.07 0.61
CA LYS A 200 13.90 -10.26 1.01
C LYS A 200 14.78 -9.11 0.53
N LYS A 201 14.59 -8.64 -0.70
CA LYS A 201 15.31 -7.50 -1.25
C LYS A 201 14.99 -6.21 -0.50
N LEU A 202 13.72 -5.93 -0.25
CA LEU A 202 13.29 -4.75 0.53
C LEU A 202 13.87 -4.75 1.95
N ALA A 203 13.96 -5.91 2.61
CA ALA A 203 14.60 -6.02 3.91
C ALA A 203 16.08 -5.56 3.89
N THR A 204 16.79 -5.76 2.77
CA THR A 204 18.18 -5.27 2.62
C THR A 204 18.27 -3.74 2.57
N PHE A 205 17.21 -3.06 2.15
CA PHE A 205 17.15 -1.60 2.05
C PHE A 205 16.85 -0.91 3.39
N LEU A 206 16.27 -1.62 4.36
CA LEU A 206 16.00 -1.07 5.69
C LEU A 206 17.28 -0.80 6.48
N LYS A 207 17.37 0.28 7.24
CA LYS A 207 18.39 0.41 8.30
C LYS A 207 18.17 -0.65 9.40
N PRO A 208 19.20 -0.99 10.20
CA PRO A 208 18.96 -1.69 11.47
C PRO A 208 17.89 -0.95 12.29
N GLY A 209 16.90 -1.69 12.78
CA GLY A 209 15.73 -1.15 13.48
C GLY A 209 14.63 -0.56 12.59
N GLY A 210 14.82 -0.48 11.27
CA GLY A 210 13.82 0.02 10.32
C GLY A 210 12.68 -0.97 10.06
N TRP A 211 11.54 -0.48 9.59
CA TRP A 211 10.31 -1.26 9.44
C TRP A 211 9.87 -1.44 7.98
N LEU A 212 9.42 -2.65 7.63
CA LEU A 212 8.64 -2.91 6.42
C LEU A 212 7.17 -3.01 6.79
N TYR A 213 6.31 -2.28 6.08
CA TYR A 213 4.85 -2.34 6.18
C TYR A 213 4.23 -2.75 4.84
N ILE A 214 3.28 -3.68 4.88
CA ILE A 214 2.52 -4.11 3.72
C ILE A 214 1.05 -3.95 4.06
N VAL A 215 0.34 -3.09 3.34
CA VAL A 215 -1.10 -2.90 3.47
C VAL A 215 -1.76 -3.37 2.19
N ASP A 216 -2.67 -4.34 2.28
CA ASP A 216 -3.28 -4.92 1.09
C ASP A 216 -4.72 -5.38 1.34
N PHE A 217 -5.42 -5.75 0.27
CA PHE A 217 -6.68 -6.49 0.37
C PHE A 217 -6.45 -7.85 1.01
N TYR A 218 -7.48 -8.34 1.71
CA TYR A 218 -7.44 -9.61 2.40
C TYR A 218 -8.73 -10.40 2.23
N ASN A 219 -8.77 -11.21 1.18
CA ASN A 219 -9.83 -12.19 0.99
C ASN A 219 -9.69 -13.33 2.01
N GLU A 220 -10.57 -13.38 3.01
CA GLU A 220 -10.45 -14.34 4.12
C GLU A 220 -10.57 -15.82 3.66
N ASP A 221 -11.13 -16.08 2.47
CA ASP A 221 -11.21 -17.43 1.90
C ASP A 221 -9.82 -18.01 1.59
N VAL A 222 -8.80 -17.16 1.43
CA VAL A 222 -7.43 -17.61 1.13
C VAL A 222 -6.88 -18.47 2.26
N GLU A 223 -7.35 -18.31 3.50
CA GLU A 223 -6.87 -19.10 4.64
C GLU A 223 -7.29 -20.57 4.56
N ASN A 224 -8.38 -20.87 3.85
CA ASN A 224 -8.95 -22.22 3.82
C ASN A 224 -8.94 -22.85 2.41
N THR A 225 -8.63 -22.07 1.38
CA THR A 225 -8.71 -22.52 -0.01
C THR A 225 -7.52 -22.04 -0.82
N ASP A 226 -7.06 -22.90 -1.74
CA ASP A 226 -6.17 -22.52 -2.82
C ASP A 226 -7.02 -22.33 -4.09
N ARG A 227 -7.28 -21.07 -4.46
CA ARG A 227 -7.95 -20.75 -5.72
C ARG A 227 -6.92 -20.22 -6.73
N PRO A 228 -6.95 -20.71 -7.98
CA PRO A 228 -6.07 -20.15 -9.00
C PRO A 228 -6.41 -18.67 -9.22
N ALA A 229 -5.38 -17.87 -9.49
CA ALA A 229 -5.52 -16.47 -9.88
C ALA A 229 -6.50 -16.34 -11.06
N ALA A 230 -7.52 -15.49 -10.92
CA ALA A 230 -8.55 -15.31 -11.94
C ALA A 230 -8.09 -14.45 -13.15
N ASN A 231 -6.93 -13.78 -13.05
CA ASN A 231 -6.23 -13.20 -14.19
C ASN A 231 -4.70 -13.20 -13.99
N THR A 232 -3.93 -12.82 -15.01
CA THR A 232 -2.46 -12.87 -14.95
C THR A 232 -1.82 -11.71 -14.19
N ALA A 233 -2.53 -10.59 -14.00
CA ALA A 233 -2.06 -9.40 -13.29
C ALA A 233 -2.30 -9.46 -11.78
N VAL A 234 -3.36 -10.13 -11.31
CA VAL A 234 -3.62 -10.43 -9.89
C VAL A 234 -3.07 -11.82 -9.60
N ARG A 235 -1.94 -11.92 -8.91
CA ARG A 235 -1.24 -13.20 -8.67
C ARG A 235 -1.78 -13.94 -7.45
N HIS A 236 -2.32 -13.19 -6.48
CA HIS A 236 -2.86 -13.72 -5.24
C HIS A 236 -4.29 -13.17 -5.07
N MET A 237 -5.29 -14.05 -4.96
CA MET A 237 -6.74 -13.76 -5.06
C MET A 237 -7.30 -12.79 -4.01
N GLY A 238 -6.91 -11.52 -4.10
CA GLY A 238 -7.30 -10.46 -3.16
C GLY A 238 -6.64 -10.53 -1.81
N GLY A 239 -5.50 -11.23 -1.67
CA GLY A 239 -4.74 -11.29 -0.44
C GLY A 239 -3.77 -12.45 -0.36
N LEU A 240 -2.76 -12.30 0.50
CA LEU A 240 -1.83 -13.35 0.90
C LEU A 240 -2.26 -13.88 2.27
N ARG A 241 -2.05 -15.19 2.51
CA ARG A 241 -2.31 -15.80 3.83
C ARG A 241 -1.48 -15.14 4.91
N VAL A 242 -2.05 -15.03 6.10
CA VAL A 242 -1.36 -14.51 7.30
C VAL A 242 -0.06 -15.28 7.56
N ASP A 243 -0.12 -16.61 7.53
CA ASP A 243 1.06 -17.45 7.78
C ASP A 243 2.11 -17.33 6.67
N SER A 244 1.68 -17.21 5.41
CA SER A 244 2.59 -17.00 4.27
C SER A 244 3.31 -15.65 4.37
N LEU A 245 2.60 -14.58 4.75
CA LEU A 245 3.21 -13.26 4.99
C LEU A 245 4.19 -13.32 6.17
N ASN A 246 3.79 -13.92 7.28
CA ASN A 246 4.65 -14.05 8.46
C ASN A 246 5.91 -14.87 8.17
N SER A 247 5.78 -16.00 7.49
CA SER A 247 6.94 -16.82 7.10
C SER A 247 7.83 -16.10 6.09
N THR A 248 7.25 -15.35 5.16
CA THR A 248 8.03 -14.56 4.20
C THR A 248 8.83 -13.46 4.89
N LEU A 249 8.20 -12.70 5.81
CA LEU A 249 8.86 -11.64 6.54
C LEU A 249 9.94 -12.19 7.50
N ARG A 250 9.62 -13.26 8.24
CA ARG A 250 10.52 -13.83 9.25
C ARG A 250 11.57 -14.75 8.65
N ASP A 251 11.13 -15.83 8.04
CA ASP A 251 12.00 -16.96 7.67
C ASP A 251 12.76 -16.68 6.37
N HIS A 252 12.13 -15.97 5.42
CA HIS A 252 12.72 -15.70 4.11
C HIS A 252 13.49 -14.37 4.06
N ALA A 253 12.95 -13.33 4.67
CA ALA A 253 13.53 -11.98 4.68
C ALA A 253 14.34 -11.65 5.94
N GLY A 254 14.28 -12.48 6.99
CA GLY A 254 15.09 -12.32 8.20
C GLY A 254 14.67 -11.18 9.12
N LEU A 255 13.41 -10.74 9.04
CA LEU A 255 12.89 -9.67 9.90
C LEU A 255 12.45 -10.21 11.27
N SER A 256 12.60 -9.38 12.30
CA SER A 256 12.08 -9.57 13.66
C SER A 256 10.74 -8.85 13.84
N ASP A 257 10.12 -8.99 15.01
CA ASP A 257 8.86 -8.32 15.38
C ASP A 257 7.74 -8.51 14.33
N VAL A 258 7.73 -9.68 13.68
CA VAL A 258 6.85 -9.97 12.53
C VAL A 258 5.42 -10.21 12.97
N SER A 259 4.48 -9.50 12.32
CA SER A 259 3.05 -9.62 12.57
C SER A 259 2.21 -9.31 11.35
N SER A 260 1.19 -10.13 11.07
CA SER A 260 0.19 -9.90 10.02
C SER A 260 -1.21 -10.12 10.57
N ALA A 261 -2.13 -9.18 10.33
CA ALA A 261 -3.53 -9.30 10.76
C ALA A 261 -4.46 -8.39 9.96
N ARG A 262 -5.74 -8.77 9.86
CA ARG A 262 -6.81 -7.90 9.33
C ARG A 262 -7.00 -6.69 10.25
N GLU A 263 -6.71 -5.51 9.75
CA GLU A 263 -6.74 -4.25 10.51
C GLU A 263 -8.02 -3.44 10.32
N ALA A 264 -8.72 -3.66 9.21
CA ALA A 264 -9.95 -2.95 8.90
C ALA A 264 -10.84 -3.77 7.96
N LYS A 265 -12.13 -3.44 8.00
CA LYS A 265 -13.07 -3.68 6.91
C LYS A 265 -13.54 -2.32 6.40
N VAL A 266 -13.84 -2.21 5.12
CA VAL A 266 -14.26 -0.95 4.50
C VAL A 266 -15.34 -1.20 3.46
N ASN A 267 -16.36 -0.35 3.44
CA ASN A 267 -17.36 -0.36 2.38
C ASN A 267 -16.83 0.41 1.18
N ILE A 268 -16.80 -0.22 0.01
CA ILE A 268 -16.32 0.42 -1.22
C ILE A 268 -17.18 0.03 -2.40
N TRP A 269 -17.34 0.99 -3.31
CA TRP A 269 -17.97 0.78 -4.62
C TRP A 269 -16.92 0.23 -5.59
N GLN A 270 -17.21 -0.93 -6.19
CA GLN A 270 -16.26 -1.65 -7.03
C GLN A 270 -16.89 -2.26 -8.27
N GLN A 271 -16.09 -2.39 -9.33
CA GLN A 271 -16.50 -3.04 -10.57
C GLN A 271 -16.61 -4.55 -10.39
N ARG A 272 -17.45 -5.22 -11.21
CA ARG A 272 -17.57 -6.69 -11.24
C ARG A 272 -16.20 -7.39 -11.27
N LYS A 273 -15.28 -6.95 -12.14
CA LYS A 273 -13.93 -7.54 -12.27
C LYS A 273 -13.16 -7.49 -10.95
N PHE A 274 -13.29 -6.42 -10.16
CA PHE A 274 -12.65 -6.37 -8.85
C PHE A 274 -13.20 -7.46 -7.93
N ILE A 275 -14.52 -7.58 -7.84
CA ILE A 275 -15.21 -8.48 -6.91
C ILE A 275 -14.87 -9.94 -7.19
N GLU A 276 -14.87 -10.32 -8.47
CA GLU A 276 -14.52 -11.67 -8.91
C GLU A 276 -13.07 -12.06 -8.58
N ASN A 277 -12.16 -11.08 -8.53
CA ASN A 277 -10.73 -11.32 -8.28
C ASN A 277 -10.30 -11.12 -6.81
N HIS A 278 -11.05 -10.35 -6.01
CA HIS A 278 -10.59 -9.90 -4.69
C HIS A 278 -11.52 -10.22 -3.53
N CYS A 279 -12.80 -10.54 -3.78
CA CYS A 279 -13.76 -10.76 -2.72
C CYS A 279 -13.98 -12.25 -2.41
N THR A 280 -14.62 -12.51 -1.28
CA THR A 280 -14.97 -13.88 -0.86
C THR A 280 -15.98 -14.53 -1.80
N ALA A 281 -16.05 -15.85 -1.78
CA ALA A 281 -17.00 -16.65 -2.54
C ALA A 281 -18.45 -16.24 -2.27
N ASP A 282 -18.77 -15.93 -1.01
CA ASP A 282 -20.09 -15.42 -0.60
C ASP A 282 -20.41 -14.08 -1.28
N THR A 283 -19.43 -13.16 -1.35
CA THR A 283 -19.62 -11.87 -2.02
C THR A 283 -19.81 -12.06 -3.53
N VAL A 284 -19.05 -12.96 -4.14
CA VAL A 284 -19.18 -13.32 -5.56
C VAL A 284 -20.54 -13.98 -5.84
N ALA A 285 -21.01 -14.85 -4.95
CA ALA A 285 -22.35 -15.45 -5.07
C ALA A 285 -23.45 -14.38 -5.02
N LYS A 286 -23.34 -13.41 -4.09
CA LYS A 286 -24.25 -12.26 -3.99
C LYS A 286 -24.22 -11.38 -5.23
N LEU A 287 -23.07 -11.21 -5.86
CA LEU A 287 -22.95 -10.49 -7.14
C LEU A 287 -23.79 -11.17 -8.22
N TYR A 288 -23.64 -12.48 -8.41
CA TYR A 288 -24.35 -13.21 -9.47
C TYR A 288 -25.84 -13.43 -9.17
N SER A 289 -26.22 -13.49 -7.89
CA SER A 289 -27.64 -13.55 -7.50
C SER A 289 -28.34 -12.18 -7.56
N GLY A 290 -27.62 -11.10 -7.84
CA GLY A 290 -28.16 -9.74 -7.84
C GLY A 290 -28.47 -9.18 -6.44
N ALA A 291 -27.87 -9.74 -5.39
CA ALA A 291 -28.11 -9.34 -4.01
C ALA A 291 -27.24 -8.15 -3.55
N LEU A 292 -26.20 -7.78 -4.32
CA LEU A 292 -25.37 -6.61 -4.00
C LEU A 292 -26.07 -5.31 -4.44
N PRO A 293 -26.07 -4.26 -3.60
CA PRO A 293 -26.44 -2.91 -4.04
C PRO A 293 -25.57 -2.48 -5.21
N LYS A 294 -26.17 -1.81 -6.20
CA LYS A 294 -25.46 -1.37 -7.41
C LYS A 294 -25.80 0.08 -7.77
N LYS A 295 -24.83 0.78 -8.38
CA LYS A 295 -24.99 2.12 -8.93
C LYS A 295 -24.23 2.27 -10.24
N HIS A 296 -24.51 3.34 -10.97
CA HIS A 296 -23.77 3.70 -12.18
C HIS A 296 -22.86 4.91 -11.91
N SER A 297 -21.62 4.85 -12.40
CA SER A 297 -20.64 5.92 -12.43
C SER A 297 -20.33 6.28 -13.87
N GLU A 298 -20.33 7.57 -14.20
CA GLU A 298 -19.96 8.04 -15.54
C GLU A 298 -18.51 7.68 -15.91
N VAL A 299 -17.63 7.59 -14.90
CA VAL A 299 -16.21 7.30 -15.08
C VAL A 299 -15.92 5.80 -15.03
N GLU A 300 -16.57 5.08 -14.13
CA GLU A 300 -16.21 3.68 -13.80
C GLU A 300 -17.25 2.66 -14.26
N GLY A 301 -18.38 3.09 -14.83
CA GLY A 301 -19.47 2.22 -15.28
C GLY A 301 -20.30 1.66 -14.14
N GLU A 302 -20.72 0.40 -14.25
CA GLU A 302 -21.51 -0.27 -13.21
C GLU A 302 -20.64 -0.65 -12.00
N LEU A 303 -21.06 -0.21 -10.83
CA LEU A 303 -20.38 -0.45 -9.55
C LEU A 303 -21.32 -1.15 -8.59
N TYR A 304 -20.74 -1.96 -7.71
CA TYR A 304 -21.43 -2.71 -6.68
C TYR A 304 -20.81 -2.40 -5.32
N LEU A 305 -21.65 -2.28 -4.29
CA LEU A 305 -21.19 -2.03 -2.94
C LEU A 305 -20.72 -3.34 -2.33
N VAL A 306 -19.45 -3.37 -1.91
CA VAL A 306 -18.86 -4.53 -1.24
C VAL A 306 -18.12 -4.11 0.01
N GLN A 307 -18.01 -5.04 0.95
CA GLN A 307 -17.18 -4.90 2.13
C GLN A 307 -15.84 -5.59 1.88
N ALA A 308 -14.77 -4.81 1.79
CA ALA A 308 -13.42 -5.31 1.62
C ALA A 308 -12.69 -5.38 2.96
N SER A 309 -12.07 -6.52 3.24
CA SER A 309 -11.13 -6.68 4.35
C SER A 309 -9.74 -6.19 3.93
N LEU A 310 -9.03 -5.55 4.86
CA LEU A 310 -7.68 -5.03 4.67
C LEU A 310 -6.74 -5.63 5.71
N ILE A 311 -5.61 -6.17 5.24
CA ILE A 311 -4.53 -6.70 6.07
C ILE A 311 -3.41 -5.66 6.18
N LEU A 312 -2.77 -5.62 7.35
CA LEU A 312 -1.48 -4.98 7.52
C LEU A 312 -0.49 -6.04 8.01
N ALA A 313 0.60 -6.24 7.27
CA ALA A 313 1.73 -7.03 7.69
C ALA A 313 2.93 -6.14 7.96
N SER A 314 3.73 -6.50 8.96
CA SER A 314 4.90 -5.73 9.36
C SER A 314 6.04 -6.64 9.79
N GLY A 315 7.27 -6.13 9.64
CA GLY A 315 8.48 -6.74 10.18
C GLY A 315 9.56 -5.68 10.34
N ARG A 316 10.41 -5.87 11.34
CA ARG A 316 11.50 -4.95 11.69
C ARG A 316 12.85 -5.58 11.34
N ARG A 317 13.75 -4.80 10.75
CA ARG A 317 15.13 -5.26 10.56
C ARG A 317 15.85 -5.25 11.90
N ALA A 318 16.47 -6.38 12.25
CA ALA A 318 17.32 -6.51 13.44
C ALA A 318 18.57 -5.62 13.35
#